data_AF-A0A7X5IQI5-F1
#
_entry.id   AF-A0A7X5IQI5-F1
#
_cell.length_a   1.000
_cell.length_b   1.000
_cell.length_c   1.000
_cell.angle_alpha   90.00
_cell.angle_beta   90.00
_cell.angle_gamma   90.00
#
_symmetry.space_group_name_H-M   'P 1'
#
loop_
_entity.id
_entity.type
_entity.pdbx_description
1 polymer ?
#
loop_
_entity_poly.entity_id
_entity_poly.type
_entity_poly.pdbx_seq_one_letter_code
_entity_poly.pdbx_strand_id
1 'polypeptide(L)'
;MPEAPRQGQLRRRHRPGRPGGAGTKAPETRRQQSKERKLTDMTNRIMLRAHADENTVQFRTVSAHMKSPQRFYVTYDELDRLQRDGCIITNDIHSFARLWLDKRRDRITFEFTWLTGRGFDRVEGVEQTIHLRWSAFRAFLETCRQPDGPKDFKAISLDVSRRPRLVFDGNQANLRAAIGNAQVRHKLGKALMTNFDWPDADEIHLYNDFTPYSFFFREFRGEKSCLCGGLILHGQEDMSKAYYGIHT
;
A
#
# COMPACT_ATOMS: atom_id res chain seq x y z
N MET A 1 88.45 -27.29 -14.58
CA MET A 1 89.12 -26.60 -13.45
C MET A 1 89.65 -25.28 -14.00
N PRO A 2 89.41 -24.08 -13.42
CA PRO A 2 89.00 -23.72 -12.05
C PRO A 2 87.63 -22.99 -12.01
N GLU A 3 86.79 -23.12 -10.97
CA GLU A 3 86.71 -22.41 -9.67
C GLU A 3 86.16 -20.97 -9.68
N ALA A 4 85.18 -20.76 -8.79
CA ALA A 4 84.33 -19.58 -8.60
C ALA A 4 85.01 -18.45 -7.81
N PRO A 5 84.32 -17.30 -7.60
CA PRO A 5 83.70 -17.12 -6.27
C PRO A 5 82.33 -16.40 -6.23
N ARG A 6 81.76 -16.43 -5.03
CA ARG A 6 80.39 -16.12 -4.58
C ARG A 6 80.11 -14.62 -4.30
N GLN A 7 78.83 -14.37 -4.01
CA GLN A 7 78.16 -13.31 -3.22
C GLN A 7 77.31 -12.36 -4.10
N GLY A 8 76.06 -12.01 -3.81
CA GLY A 8 75.16 -12.31 -2.71
C GLY A 8 73.83 -11.54 -2.89
N GLN A 9 72.77 -12.06 -2.25
CA GLN A 9 71.61 -11.35 -1.68
C GLN A 9 70.43 -10.80 -2.53
N LEU A 10 69.26 -11.14 -1.98
CA LEU A 10 68.01 -10.37 -1.83
C LEU A 10 66.90 -10.40 -2.90
N ARG A 11 66.05 -11.43 -2.75
CA ARG A 11 64.56 -11.44 -2.76
C ARG A 11 63.83 -10.25 -3.41
N ARG A 12 63.02 -10.54 -4.45
CA ARG A 12 61.55 -10.29 -4.48
C ARG A 12 60.86 -11.27 -5.44
N ARG A 13 60.04 -12.19 -4.93
CA ARG A 13 59.09 -12.98 -5.74
C ARG A 13 57.74 -12.28 -5.74
N HIS A 14 57.28 -11.87 -6.92
CA HIS A 14 55.90 -11.45 -7.18
C HIS A 14 54.96 -12.66 -7.01
N ARG A 15 53.92 -12.51 -6.19
CA ARG A 15 52.68 -13.31 -6.25
C ARG A 15 51.63 -12.48 -6.99
N PRO A 16 50.90 -13.01 -7.99
CA PRO A 16 49.68 -12.40 -8.46
C PRO A 16 48.53 -12.69 -7.47
N GLY A 17 47.67 -11.68 -7.31
CA GLY A 17 46.69 -11.56 -6.25
C GLY A 17 45.45 -12.46 -6.36
N ARG A 18 44.82 -12.67 -5.20
CA ARG A 18 43.46 -13.16 -5.05
C ARG A 18 42.46 -12.10 -5.57
N PRO A 19 41.33 -12.50 -6.18
CA PRO A 19 40.20 -11.59 -6.35
C PRO A 19 39.51 -11.37 -5.00
N GLY A 20 39.28 -10.09 -4.65
CA GLY A 20 38.57 -9.68 -3.46
C GLY A 20 37.09 -10.06 -3.52
N GLY A 21 36.59 -10.69 -2.46
CA GLY A 21 35.18 -10.96 -2.28
C GLY A 21 34.39 -9.66 -2.07
N ALA A 22 33.39 -9.44 -2.92
CA ALA A 22 32.36 -8.44 -2.72
C ALA A 22 31.55 -8.80 -1.48
N GLY A 23 31.68 -7.98 -0.42
CA GLY A 23 30.86 -8.09 0.78
C GLY A 23 29.40 -7.77 0.45
N THR A 24 28.53 -8.73 0.71
CA THR A 24 27.07 -8.66 0.60
C THR A 24 26.50 -7.63 1.59
N LYS A 25 26.41 -6.36 1.19
CA LYS A 25 25.58 -5.35 1.89
C LYS A 25 24.12 -5.52 1.47
N ALA A 26 23.40 -6.44 2.09
CA ALA A 26 21.98 -6.65 1.83
C ALA A 26 21.04 -7.02 3.01
N PRO A 27 21.38 -6.83 4.31
CA PRO A 27 20.38 -6.94 5.39
C PRO A 27 19.87 -5.58 5.94
N GLU A 28 20.61 -4.49 5.76
CA GLU A 28 20.25 -3.18 6.35
C GLU A 28 19.12 -2.46 5.59
N THR A 29 19.14 -2.49 4.26
CA THR A 29 18.13 -1.82 3.41
C THR A 29 16.72 -2.39 3.63
N ARG A 30 16.60 -3.70 3.88
CA ARG A 30 15.31 -4.37 4.14
C ARG A 30 14.78 -4.08 5.54
N ARG A 31 15.69 -3.90 6.52
CA ARG A 31 15.35 -3.46 7.88
C ARG A 31 14.99 -1.98 7.93
N GLN A 32 15.64 -1.13 7.13
CA GLN A 32 15.29 0.28 6.96
C GLN A 32 13.94 0.42 6.25
N GLN A 33 13.70 -0.26 5.13
CA GLN A 33 12.40 -0.27 4.47
C GLN A 33 11.30 -0.87 5.36
N SER A 34 11.59 -1.89 6.18
CA SER A 34 10.63 -2.44 7.13
C SER A 34 10.42 -1.54 8.36
N LYS A 35 11.41 -0.73 8.74
CA LYS A 35 11.28 0.29 9.79
C LYS A 35 10.54 1.52 9.24
N GLU A 36 10.81 1.97 8.03
CA GLU A 36 10.08 3.03 7.33
C GLU A 36 8.64 2.61 7.06
N ARG A 37 8.39 1.37 6.59
CA ARG A 37 7.04 0.81 6.50
C ARG A 37 6.34 0.70 7.86
N LYS A 38 7.07 0.37 8.94
CA LYS A 38 6.51 0.41 10.31
C LYS A 38 6.32 1.83 10.84
N LEU A 39 7.09 2.82 10.37
CA LEU A 39 6.98 4.22 10.76
C LEU A 39 5.82 4.90 10.02
N THR A 40 5.54 4.49 8.78
CA THR A 40 4.33 4.88 8.04
C THR A 40 3.06 4.20 8.58
N ASP A 41 3.22 3.10 9.33
CA ASP A 41 2.14 2.38 10.01
C ASP A 41 1.85 2.90 11.43
N MET A 42 2.54 3.95 11.88
CA MET A 42 1.94 4.84 12.88
C MET A 42 0.82 5.59 12.15
N THR A 43 -0.40 5.08 12.26
CA THR A 43 -1.63 5.64 11.69
C THR A 43 -1.53 7.16 11.69
N ASN A 44 -1.16 7.75 10.54
CA ASN A 44 -1.12 9.19 10.37
C ASN A 44 -2.57 9.61 10.33
N ARG A 45 -3.18 9.78 11.52
CA ARG A 45 -4.60 10.09 11.67
C ARG A 45 -4.80 11.49 11.13
N ILE A 46 -5.13 11.57 9.84
CA ILE A 46 -5.44 12.82 9.17
C ILE A 46 -6.91 13.13 9.46
N MET A 47 -7.16 14.29 10.06
CA MET A 47 -8.49 14.88 10.16
C MET A 47 -8.77 15.70 8.91
N LEU A 48 -9.91 15.46 8.26
CA LEU A 48 -10.50 16.40 7.33
C LEU A 48 -11.39 17.37 8.10
N ARG A 49 -11.21 18.66 7.83
CA ARG A 49 -12.14 19.72 8.22
C ARG A 49 -12.74 20.30 6.96
N ALA A 50 -14.06 20.36 6.90
CA ALA A 50 -14.82 20.99 5.85
C ALA A 50 -15.61 22.17 6.44
N HIS A 51 -15.68 23.26 5.70
CA HIS A 51 -16.49 24.43 6.03
C HIS A 51 -17.31 24.82 4.80
N ALA A 52 -18.63 24.88 4.93
CA ALA A 52 -19.55 25.26 3.87
C ALA A 52 -19.69 26.79 3.83
N ASP A 53 -19.47 27.33 2.64
CA ASP A 53 -19.64 28.74 2.29
C ASP A 53 -20.84 28.89 1.32
N GLU A 54 -21.08 30.08 0.79
CA GLU A 54 -22.20 30.38 -0.10
C GLU A 54 -22.27 29.46 -1.32
N ASN A 55 -21.13 29.19 -1.96
CA ASN A 55 -21.06 28.41 -3.22
C ASN A 55 -20.05 27.26 -3.19
N THR A 56 -19.30 27.10 -2.10
CA THR A 56 -18.19 26.14 -2.02
C THR A 56 -18.15 25.44 -0.68
N VAL A 57 -17.48 24.28 -0.65
CA VAL A 57 -17.01 23.66 0.58
C VAL A 57 -15.49 23.75 0.62
N GLN A 58 -15.00 24.37 1.68
CA GLN A 58 -13.60 24.57 1.95
C GLN A 58 -13.04 23.41 2.77
N PHE A 59 -12.08 22.67 2.23
CA PHE A 59 -11.38 21.59 2.91
C PHE A 59 -10.05 22.02 3.50
N ARG A 60 -9.70 21.38 4.62
CA ARG A 60 -8.39 21.47 5.25
C ARG A 60 -8.04 20.14 5.90
N THR A 61 -6.77 19.74 5.80
CA THR A 61 -6.29 18.52 6.45
C THR A 61 -5.40 18.86 7.64
N VAL A 62 -5.47 18.04 8.68
CA VAL A 62 -4.63 18.19 9.88
C VAL A 62 -4.20 16.81 10.35
N SER A 63 -2.91 16.57 10.44
CA SER A 63 -2.33 15.41 11.11
C SER A 63 -1.34 15.84 12.17
N ALA A 64 -0.75 14.88 12.90
CA ALA A 64 0.28 15.18 13.89
C ALA A 64 1.54 15.81 13.28
N HIS A 65 1.83 15.52 12.01
CA HIS A 65 3.08 15.91 11.34
C HIS A 65 2.90 17.09 10.39
N MET A 66 1.69 17.32 9.90
CA MET A 66 1.45 18.31 8.86
C MET A 66 0.00 18.80 8.85
N LYS A 67 -0.16 20.07 8.50
CA LYS A 67 -1.42 20.69 8.18
C LYS A 67 -1.38 21.07 6.70
N SER A 68 -2.50 20.95 5.98
CA SER A 68 -2.51 21.41 4.58
C SER A 68 -2.01 22.87 4.51
N PRO A 69 -1.15 23.18 3.52
CA PRO A 69 -0.53 24.48 3.41
C PRO A 69 -1.57 25.58 3.16
N GLN A 70 -2.63 25.24 2.44
CA GLN A 70 -3.76 26.11 2.16
C GLN A 70 -5.10 25.40 2.39
N ARG A 71 -6.16 26.17 2.25
CA ARG A 71 -7.53 25.68 2.12
C ARG A 71 -7.74 25.21 0.68
N PHE A 72 -8.54 24.18 0.49
CA PHE A 72 -8.93 23.70 -0.84
C PHE A 72 -10.42 23.93 -1.03
N TYR A 73 -10.81 24.70 -2.02
CA TYR A 73 -12.22 24.99 -2.29
C TYR A 73 -12.76 24.05 -3.37
N VAL A 74 -13.92 23.44 -3.12
CA VAL A 74 -14.67 22.66 -4.11
C VAL A 74 -16.07 23.25 -4.22
N THR A 75 -16.53 23.49 -5.44
CA THR A 75 -17.86 24.07 -5.69
C THR A 75 -18.97 23.05 -5.40
N TYR A 76 -20.17 23.56 -5.11
CA TYR A 76 -21.34 22.70 -4.96
C TYR A 76 -21.66 21.91 -6.24
N ASP A 77 -21.41 22.48 -7.43
CA ASP A 77 -21.61 21.80 -8.70
C ASP A 77 -20.66 20.61 -8.88
N GLU A 78 -19.39 20.76 -8.49
CA GLU A 78 -18.42 19.66 -8.50
C GLU A 78 -18.81 18.55 -7.51
N LEU A 79 -19.29 18.92 -6.32
CA LEU A 79 -19.77 17.95 -5.33
C LEU A 79 -21.03 17.23 -5.80
N ASP A 80 -21.93 17.92 -6.51
CA ASP A 80 -23.10 17.30 -7.13
C ASP A 80 -22.72 16.39 -8.30
N ARG A 81 -21.67 16.74 -9.08
CA ARG A 81 -21.05 15.83 -10.05
C ARG A 81 -20.44 14.60 -9.39
N LEU A 82 -19.73 14.74 -8.27
CA LEU A 82 -19.21 13.60 -7.52
C LEU A 82 -20.32 12.63 -7.10
N GLN A 83 -21.48 13.13 -6.68
CA GLN A 83 -22.61 12.28 -6.30
C GLN A 83 -23.19 11.49 -7.49
N ARG A 84 -23.30 12.15 -8.64
CA ARG A 84 -23.83 11.58 -9.90
C ARG A 84 -22.84 10.61 -10.54
N ASP A 85 -21.62 11.06 -10.76
CA ASP A 85 -20.61 10.38 -11.58
C ASP A 85 -19.74 9.42 -10.74
N GLY A 86 -19.75 9.58 -9.41
CA GLY A 86 -18.98 8.76 -8.47
C GLY A 86 -17.49 9.11 -8.40
N CYS A 87 -16.98 10.00 -9.25
CA CYS A 87 -15.61 10.47 -9.24
C CYS A 87 -15.50 11.88 -9.83
N ILE A 88 -14.63 12.71 -9.25
CA ILE A 88 -14.20 14.00 -9.83
C ILE A 88 -12.70 14.19 -9.64
N ILE A 89 -12.11 15.02 -10.50
CA ILE A 89 -10.81 15.63 -10.30
C ILE A 89 -11.05 17.14 -10.33
N THR A 90 -10.55 17.84 -9.33
CA THR A 90 -10.71 19.29 -9.15
C THR A 90 -9.37 19.90 -8.78
N ASN A 91 -9.21 21.20 -9.03
CA ASN A 91 -7.99 21.93 -8.73
C ASN A 91 -8.33 23.28 -8.09
N ASP A 92 -7.48 23.71 -7.16
CA ASP A 92 -7.60 24.99 -6.49
C ASP A 92 -6.21 25.62 -6.34
N ILE A 93 -6.06 26.79 -6.96
CA ILE A 93 -4.78 27.50 -7.13
C ILE A 93 -3.75 26.61 -7.84
N HIS A 94 -2.87 25.97 -7.08
CA HIS A 94 -1.81 25.07 -7.57
C HIS A 94 -2.01 23.63 -7.09
N SER A 95 -2.91 23.39 -6.14
CA SER A 95 -3.16 22.04 -5.62
C SER A 95 -4.25 21.37 -6.44
N PHE A 96 -4.26 20.04 -6.47
CA PHE A 96 -5.35 19.27 -7.05
C PHE A 96 -5.84 18.20 -6.08
N ALA A 97 -7.09 17.79 -6.27
CA ALA A 97 -7.71 16.74 -5.49
C ALA A 97 -8.51 15.82 -6.41
N ARG A 98 -8.34 14.51 -6.21
CA ARG A 98 -9.22 13.50 -6.79
C ARG A 98 -10.14 12.98 -5.69
N LEU A 99 -11.44 13.02 -5.94
CA LEU A 99 -12.46 12.50 -5.03
C LEU A 99 -13.23 11.40 -5.73
N TRP A 100 -13.46 10.28 -5.05
CA TRP A 100 -14.32 9.23 -5.58
C TRP A 100 -15.05 8.45 -4.49
N LEU A 101 -16.16 7.84 -4.90
CA LEU A 101 -17.07 7.12 -4.03
C LEU A 101 -16.94 5.60 -4.24
N ASP A 102 -16.80 4.89 -3.14
CA ASP A 102 -17.10 3.46 -3.03
C ASP A 102 -18.41 3.33 -2.24
N LYS A 103 -19.53 3.48 -2.95
CA LYS A 103 -20.89 3.46 -2.35
C LYS A 103 -21.17 2.15 -1.61
N ARG A 104 -20.59 1.03 -2.04
CA ARG A 104 -20.78 -0.27 -1.40
C ARG A 104 -20.13 -0.33 -0.02
N ARG A 105 -18.96 0.27 0.13
CA ARG A 105 -18.23 0.32 1.42
C ARG A 105 -18.57 1.55 2.24
N ASP A 106 -19.60 2.29 1.85
CA ASP A 106 -19.96 3.58 2.45
C ASP A 106 -18.74 4.49 2.60
N ARG A 107 -17.93 4.63 1.53
CA ARG A 107 -16.63 5.29 1.61
C ARG A 107 -16.48 6.35 0.53
N ILE A 108 -15.99 7.51 0.92
CA ILE A 108 -15.44 8.53 0.02
C ILE A 108 -13.94 8.60 0.26
N THR A 109 -13.16 8.68 -0.82
CA THR A 109 -11.73 8.92 -0.76
C THR A 109 -11.40 10.29 -1.33
N PHE A 110 -10.51 11.00 -0.65
CA PHE A 110 -9.89 12.23 -1.10
C PHE A 110 -8.39 11.96 -1.27
N GLU A 111 -7.88 12.09 -2.48
CA GLU A 111 -6.44 12.15 -2.78
C GLU A 111 -6.09 13.60 -3.04
N PHE A 112 -5.52 14.27 -2.03
CA PHE A 112 -5.00 15.63 -2.19
C PHE A 112 -3.54 15.57 -2.61
N THR A 113 -3.20 16.39 -3.60
CA THR A 113 -1.81 16.77 -3.90
C THR A 113 -1.67 18.25 -3.61
N TRP A 114 -1.10 18.54 -2.45
CA TRP A 114 -0.84 19.91 -1.99
C TRP A 114 0.43 20.42 -2.63
N LEU A 115 0.34 21.49 -3.41
CA LEU A 115 1.51 22.15 -3.99
C LEU A 115 1.73 23.52 -3.34
N THR A 116 2.98 23.82 -3.00
CA THR A 116 3.42 25.13 -2.52
C THR A 116 4.59 25.62 -3.36
N GLY A 117 4.48 26.85 -3.87
CA GLY A 117 5.58 27.54 -4.53
C GLY A 117 6.43 28.30 -3.52
N ARG A 118 7.75 28.15 -3.58
CA ARG A 118 8.70 29.08 -2.94
C ARG A 118 9.37 29.88 -4.04
N GLY A 119 8.77 31.00 -4.43
CA GLY A 119 9.30 31.85 -5.51
C GLY A 119 9.11 31.26 -6.90
N PHE A 120 9.81 31.85 -7.89
CA PHE A 120 9.56 31.63 -9.32
C PHE A 120 10.12 30.32 -9.90
N ASP A 121 10.92 29.55 -9.16
CA ASP A 121 11.68 28.40 -9.70
C ASP A 121 11.53 27.08 -8.93
N ARG A 122 10.83 27.06 -7.78
CA ARG A 122 10.72 25.85 -6.95
C ARG A 122 9.30 25.58 -6.45
N VAL A 123 8.82 24.37 -6.77
CA VAL A 123 7.56 23.81 -6.28
C VAL A 123 7.87 22.65 -5.34
N GLU A 124 7.31 22.67 -4.15
CA GLU A 124 7.30 21.55 -3.20
C GLU A 124 5.88 20.97 -3.13
N GLY A 125 5.76 19.65 -2.99
CA GLY A 125 4.46 18.98 -2.97
C GLY A 125 4.37 17.88 -1.93
N VAL A 126 3.18 17.67 -1.37
CA VAL A 126 2.87 16.54 -0.48
C VAL A 126 1.52 15.94 -0.83
N GLU A 127 1.48 14.61 -0.87
CA GLU A 127 0.24 13.86 -1.08
C GLU A 127 -0.39 13.46 0.26
N GLN A 128 -1.72 13.54 0.34
CA GLN A 128 -2.49 13.05 1.47
C GLN A 128 -3.76 12.35 0.99
N THR A 129 -3.88 11.08 1.35
CA THR A 129 -5.08 10.29 1.12
C THR A 129 -5.91 10.21 2.38
N ILE A 130 -7.20 10.48 2.26
CA ILE A 130 -8.17 10.47 3.36
C ILE A 130 -9.37 9.63 2.95
N HIS A 131 -9.85 8.79 3.86
CA HIS A 131 -11.06 8.01 3.66
C HIS A 131 -12.08 8.37 4.73
N LEU A 132 -13.31 8.71 4.33
CA LEU A 132 -14.40 9.00 5.27
C LEU A 132 -15.60 8.12 4.98
N ARG A 133 -16.53 8.04 5.94
CA ARG A 133 -17.85 7.46 5.67
C ARG A 133 -18.61 8.36 4.71
N TRP A 134 -19.01 7.82 3.57
CA TRP A 134 -19.74 8.58 2.56
C TRP A 134 -21.08 9.06 3.10
N SER A 135 -21.82 8.21 3.82
CA SER A 135 -23.11 8.52 4.43
C SER A 135 -23.05 9.76 5.33
N ALA A 136 -22.04 9.83 6.21
CA ALA A 136 -21.84 10.96 7.11
C ALA A 136 -21.49 12.24 6.36
N PHE A 137 -20.61 12.16 5.37
CA PHE A 137 -20.22 13.32 4.56
C PHE A 137 -21.36 13.79 3.65
N ARG A 138 -22.13 12.87 3.07
CA ARG A 138 -23.32 13.16 2.26
C ARG A 138 -24.40 13.86 3.08
N ALA A 139 -24.68 13.40 4.29
CA ALA A 139 -25.64 14.05 5.18
C ALA A 139 -25.24 15.51 5.47
N PHE A 140 -23.94 15.79 5.63
CA PHE A 140 -23.45 17.15 5.71
C PHE A 140 -23.70 17.93 4.42
N LEU A 141 -23.36 17.39 3.23
CA LEU A 141 -23.58 18.08 1.95
C LEU A 141 -25.06 18.39 1.67
N GLU A 142 -25.97 17.51 2.08
CA GLU A 142 -27.41 17.66 1.90
C GLU A 142 -28.00 18.76 2.82
N THR A 143 -27.37 19.03 3.96
CA THR A 143 -27.89 19.94 4.97
C THR A 143 -27.14 21.27 5.05
N CYS A 144 -25.86 21.32 4.70
CA CYS A 144 -25.02 22.51 4.89
C CYS A 144 -25.42 23.72 4.03
N ARG A 145 -26.18 23.50 2.95
CA ARG A 145 -26.71 24.55 2.07
C ARG A 145 -27.91 25.29 2.69
N GLN A 146 -28.56 24.71 3.69
CA GLN A 146 -29.70 25.35 4.35
C GLN A 146 -29.23 26.54 5.22
N PRO A 147 -30.07 27.58 5.43
CA PRO A 147 -29.72 28.73 6.26
C PRO A 147 -29.33 28.37 7.70
N ASP A 148 -30.03 27.39 8.28
CA ASP A 148 -29.85 26.83 9.62
C ASP A 148 -29.02 25.53 9.64
N GLY A 149 -28.53 25.11 8.47
CA GLY A 149 -27.73 23.91 8.30
C GLY A 149 -26.34 24.01 8.92
N PRO A 150 -25.71 22.87 9.25
CA PRO A 150 -24.35 22.86 9.79
C PRO A 150 -23.36 23.39 8.76
N LYS A 151 -22.56 24.39 9.13
CA LYS A 151 -21.50 24.91 8.25
C LYS A 151 -20.17 24.18 8.41
N ASP A 152 -19.93 23.51 9.53
CA ASP A 152 -18.70 22.77 9.76
C ASP A 152 -18.91 21.27 9.76
N PHE A 153 -17.97 20.54 9.18
CA PHE A 153 -17.86 19.09 9.28
C PHE A 153 -16.42 18.70 9.60
N LYS A 154 -16.24 17.74 10.50
CA LYS A 154 -14.93 17.24 10.91
C LYS A 154 -14.99 15.73 11.04
N ALA A 155 -14.02 15.05 10.44
CA ALA A 155 -13.90 13.61 10.56
C ALA A 155 -12.43 13.18 10.52
N ILE A 156 -12.10 12.18 11.34
CA ILE A 156 -10.82 11.48 11.26
C ILE A 156 -10.89 10.47 10.12
N SER A 157 -9.83 10.40 9.32
CA SER A 157 -9.69 9.40 8.27
C SER A 157 -9.86 8.00 8.86
N LEU A 158 -10.69 7.19 8.19
CA LEU A 158 -10.83 5.78 8.46
C LEU A 158 -9.49 5.08 8.25
N ASP A 159 -9.19 4.13 9.12
CA ASP A 159 -8.15 3.14 8.86
C ASP A 159 -8.72 2.14 7.85
N VAL A 160 -8.25 2.26 6.61
CA VAL A 160 -8.66 1.38 5.50
C VAL A 160 -7.71 0.22 5.29
N SER A 161 -6.75 0.01 6.20
CA SER A 161 -5.95 -1.22 6.20
C SER A 161 -6.86 -2.38 6.64
N ARG A 162 -7.65 -2.88 5.69
CA ARG A 162 -8.40 -4.10 5.85
C ARG A 162 -7.83 -5.09 4.85
N ARG A 163 -7.02 -6.01 5.35
CA ARG A 163 -6.70 -7.21 4.60
C ARG A 163 -8.01 -7.95 4.29
N PRO A 164 -8.18 -8.46 3.07
CA PRO A 164 -9.35 -9.25 2.74
C PRO A 164 -9.45 -10.45 3.66
N ARG A 165 -10.68 -10.88 3.95
CA ARG A 165 -10.92 -12.10 4.71
C ARG A 165 -10.48 -13.29 3.85
N LEU A 166 -9.55 -14.09 4.35
CA LEU A 166 -9.14 -15.32 3.67
C LEU A 166 -10.09 -16.45 4.06
N VAL A 167 -10.72 -17.07 3.07
CA VAL A 167 -11.71 -18.14 3.26
C VAL A 167 -11.19 -19.39 2.56
N PHE A 168 -10.92 -20.46 3.30
CA PHE A 168 -10.62 -21.76 2.69
C PHE A 168 -11.92 -22.51 2.45
N ASP A 169 -12.33 -22.57 1.19
CA ASP A 169 -13.67 -22.96 0.78
C ASP A 169 -13.68 -24.37 0.15
N GLY A 170 -14.79 -25.09 0.31
CA GLY A 170 -14.95 -26.46 -0.14
C GLY A 170 -14.03 -27.48 0.55
N ASN A 171 -13.51 -28.43 -0.24
CA ASN A 171 -12.59 -29.46 0.25
C ASN A 171 -11.26 -28.82 0.67
N GLN A 172 -10.76 -29.13 1.87
CA GLN A 172 -9.55 -28.54 2.45
C GLN A 172 -8.34 -29.49 2.49
N ALA A 173 -8.27 -30.47 1.57
CA ALA A 173 -7.18 -31.45 1.52
C ALA A 173 -5.78 -30.80 1.47
N ASN A 174 -5.56 -29.81 0.59
CA ASN A 174 -4.25 -29.15 0.48
C ASN A 174 -3.95 -28.30 1.71
N LEU A 175 -4.96 -27.67 2.32
CA LEU A 175 -4.78 -26.93 3.57
C LEU A 175 -4.34 -27.86 4.70
N ARG A 176 -5.04 -28.99 4.87
CA ARG A 176 -4.70 -29.98 5.91
C ARG A 176 -3.30 -30.53 5.70
N ALA A 177 -2.93 -30.87 4.46
CA ALA A 177 -1.60 -31.32 4.12
C ALA A 177 -0.54 -30.24 4.42
N ALA A 178 -0.79 -28.98 4.02
CA ALA A 178 0.13 -27.88 4.23
C ALA A 178 0.35 -27.57 5.72
N ILE A 179 -0.72 -27.62 6.53
CA ILE A 179 -0.64 -27.46 7.98
C ILE A 179 0.11 -28.64 8.63
N GLY A 180 -0.04 -29.86 8.11
CA GLY A 180 0.66 -31.05 8.61
C GLY A 180 2.18 -31.00 8.45
N ASN A 181 2.70 -30.27 7.45
CA ASN A 181 4.14 -30.11 7.23
C ASN A 181 4.65 -28.76 7.78
N ALA A 182 5.59 -28.78 8.73
CA ALA A 182 6.07 -27.57 9.40
C ALA A 182 6.73 -26.55 8.46
N GLN A 183 7.52 -27.00 7.48
CA GLN A 183 8.19 -26.12 6.52
C GLN A 183 7.16 -25.47 5.58
N VAL A 184 6.22 -26.26 5.07
CA VAL A 184 5.16 -25.77 4.17
C VAL A 184 4.21 -24.84 4.92
N ARG A 185 3.78 -25.18 6.13
CA ARG A 185 2.93 -24.34 6.99
C ARG A 185 3.54 -22.96 7.19
N HIS A 186 4.83 -22.89 7.51
CA HIS A 186 5.51 -21.61 7.69
C HIS A 186 5.53 -20.78 6.40
N LYS A 187 5.85 -21.41 5.26
CA LYS A 187 5.88 -20.75 3.95
C LYS A 187 4.49 -20.28 3.53
N LEU A 188 3.45 -21.08 3.77
CA LEU A 188 2.06 -20.75 3.47
C LEU A 188 1.61 -19.55 4.30
N GLY A 189 1.80 -19.60 5.62
CA GLY A 189 1.44 -18.48 6.51
C GLY A 189 2.11 -17.18 6.07
N LYS A 190 3.39 -17.23 5.69
CA LYS A 190 4.10 -16.08 5.13
C LYS A 190 3.46 -15.58 3.83
N ALA A 191 3.18 -16.48 2.89
CA ALA A 191 2.61 -16.14 1.59
C ALA A 191 1.22 -15.50 1.71
N LEU A 192 0.35 -16.05 2.56
CA LEU A 192 -0.98 -15.49 2.83
C LEU A 192 -0.90 -14.07 3.38
N MET A 193 0.09 -13.79 4.24
CA MET A 193 0.29 -12.45 4.80
C MET A 193 0.92 -11.45 3.84
N THR A 194 1.61 -11.89 2.79
CA THR A 194 2.34 -10.98 1.89
C THR A 194 1.68 -10.80 0.54
N ASN A 195 0.94 -11.80 0.05
CA ASN A 195 0.49 -11.83 -1.34
C ASN A 195 -0.95 -11.31 -1.52
N PHE A 196 -1.76 -11.29 -0.47
CA PHE A 196 -3.16 -10.84 -0.50
C PHE A 196 -3.40 -9.54 0.26
N ASP A 197 -2.43 -8.62 0.27
CA ASP A 197 -2.63 -7.27 0.81
C ASP A 197 -3.40 -6.40 -0.20
N TRP A 198 -4.61 -6.83 -0.54
CA TRP A 198 -5.44 -6.26 -1.61
C TRP A 198 -6.54 -5.39 -0.98
N PRO A 199 -6.34 -4.07 -0.87
CA PRO A 199 -7.22 -3.19 -0.08
C PRO A 199 -8.64 -3.06 -0.62
N ASP A 200 -8.84 -3.41 -1.90
CA ASP A 200 -10.13 -3.38 -2.56
C ASP A 200 -10.82 -4.76 -2.61
N ALA A 201 -10.20 -5.81 -2.08
CA ALA A 201 -10.82 -7.12 -1.94
C ALA A 201 -11.58 -7.20 -0.60
N ASP A 202 -12.80 -7.73 -0.62
CA ASP A 202 -13.51 -8.02 0.63
C ASP A 202 -13.09 -9.41 1.16
N GLU A 203 -13.06 -10.40 0.26
CA GLU A 203 -12.70 -11.78 0.58
C GLU A 203 -11.82 -12.38 -0.53
N ILE A 204 -10.93 -13.27 -0.13
CA ILE A 204 -10.21 -14.16 -1.06
C ILE A 204 -10.58 -15.59 -0.68
N HIS A 205 -11.27 -16.27 -1.59
CA HIS A 205 -11.60 -17.68 -1.41
C HIS A 205 -10.47 -18.53 -1.99
N LEU A 206 -10.00 -19.50 -1.22
CA LEU A 206 -8.92 -20.42 -1.55
C LEU A 206 -9.50 -21.84 -1.65
N TYR A 207 -9.32 -22.44 -2.82
CA TYR A 207 -9.73 -23.79 -3.18
C TYR A 207 -8.50 -24.65 -3.42
N ASN A 208 -8.60 -25.97 -3.31
CA ASN A 208 -7.48 -26.85 -3.67
C ASN A 208 -7.10 -26.64 -5.15
N ASP A 209 -5.81 -26.48 -5.40
CA ASP A 209 -5.24 -26.69 -6.73
C ASP A 209 -4.91 -28.18 -6.95
N PHE A 210 -4.71 -28.58 -8.19
CA PHE A 210 -4.25 -29.94 -8.53
C PHE A 210 -2.82 -30.19 -8.06
N THR A 211 -2.02 -29.12 -7.91
CA THR A 211 -0.67 -29.18 -7.38
C THR A 211 -0.71 -29.35 -5.85
N PRO A 212 0.01 -30.33 -5.27
CA PRO A 212 0.07 -30.51 -3.82
C PRO A 212 0.45 -29.22 -3.10
N TYR A 213 -0.17 -29.00 -1.93
CA TYR A 213 0.01 -27.81 -1.08
C TYR A 213 -0.38 -26.46 -1.73
N SER A 214 -0.94 -26.47 -2.94
CA SER A 214 -1.23 -25.25 -3.70
C SER A 214 -2.72 -24.95 -3.73
N PHE A 215 -3.07 -23.71 -4.05
CA PHE A 215 -4.46 -23.24 -4.00
C PHE A 215 -4.82 -22.47 -5.26
N PHE A 216 -5.97 -22.77 -5.85
CA PHE A 216 -6.64 -21.81 -6.71
C PHE A 216 -7.32 -20.76 -5.83
N PHE A 217 -7.28 -19.49 -6.19
CA PHE A 217 -7.95 -18.44 -5.44
C PHE A 217 -8.89 -17.62 -6.31
N ARG A 218 -9.91 -17.03 -5.68
CA ARG A 218 -10.85 -16.10 -6.29
C ARG A 218 -11.10 -14.91 -5.36
N GLU A 219 -10.93 -13.72 -5.90
CA GLU A 219 -11.24 -12.46 -5.24
C GLU A 219 -12.74 -12.17 -5.33
N PHE A 220 -13.30 -11.76 -4.19
CA PHE A 220 -14.65 -11.24 -4.11
C PHE A 220 -14.65 -9.80 -3.64
N ARG A 221 -15.45 -9.01 -4.36
CA ARG A 221 -15.81 -7.64 -4.02
C ARG A 221 -17.33 -7.65 -3.86
N GLY A 222 -17.81 -7.65 -2.61
CA GLY A 222 -19.20 -7.96 -2.29
C GLY A 222 -19.57 -9.34 -2.84
N GLU A 223 -20.70 -9.45 -3.54
CA GLU A 223 -21.12 -10.70 -4.18
C GLU A 223 -20.48 -10.94 -5.55
N LYS A 224 -19.69 -9.99 -6.06
CA LYS A 224 -19.09 -10.10 -7.40
C LYS A 224 -17.71 -10.76 -7.30
N SER A 225 -17.50 -11.81 -8.09
CA SER A 225 -16.15 -12.32 -8.32
C SER A 225 -15.39 -11.40 -9.27
N CYS A 226 -14.15 -11.08 -8.93
CA CYS A 226 -13.28 -10.21 -9.73
C CYS A 226 -12.12 -11.03 -10.30
N LEU A 227 -10.95 -10.96 -9.69
CA LEU A 227 -9.75 -11.65 -10.14
C LEU A 227 -9.71 -13.11 -9.64
N CYS A 228 -9.07 -14.01 -10.39
CA CYS A 228 -8.74 -15.35 -9.90
C CYS A 228 -7.36 -15.78 -10.37
N GLY A 229 -6.80 -16.80 -9.73
CA GLY A 229 -5.44 -17.23 -10.02
C GLY A 229 -4.99 -18.42 -9.18
N GLY A 230 -3.70 -18.75 -9.23
CA GLY A 230 -3.08 -19.80 -8.44
C GLY A 230 -2.09 -19.23 -7.42
N LEU A 231 -2.19 -19.69 -6.17
CA LEU A 231 -1.14 -19.62 -5.16
C LEU A 231 -0.40 -20.96 -5.14
N ILE A 232 0.69 -21.04 -5.90
CA ILE A 232 1.35 -22.30 -6.23
C ILE A 232 2.66 -22.45 -5.45
N LEU A 233 2.87 -23.60 -4.81
CA LEU A 233 4.12 -23.96 -4.16
C LEU A 233 5.11 -24.52 -5.20
N HIS A 234 6.13 -23.74 -5.53
CA HIS A 234 7.23 -24.12 -6.41
C HIS A 234 8.37 -24.78 -5.65
N GLY A 235 9.21 -25.53 -6.37
CA GLY A 235 10.46 -26.10 -5.83
C GLY A 235 10.23 -27.24 -4.84
N GLN A 236 9.19 -28.06 -5.06
CA GLN A 236 8.79 -29.11 -4.11
C GLN A 236 9.82 -30.25 -4.01
N GLU A 237 10.71 -30.38 -4.99
CA GLU A 237 11.84 -31.30 -4.98
C GLU A 237 12.83 -31.01 -3.84
N ASP A 238 12.91 -29.76 -3.37
CA ASP A 238 13.70 -29.33 -2.23
C ASP A 238 12.87 -28.39 -1.34
N MET A 239 12.17 -28.96 -0.36
CA MET A 239 11.29 -28.21 0.55
C MET A 239 12.02 -27.11 1.33
N SER A 240 13.35 -27.15 1.45
CA SER A 240 14.10 -26.05 2.04
C SER A 240 14.06 -24.79 1.15
N LYS A 241 14.13 -24.96 -0.18
CA LYS A 241 14.12 -23.92 -1.20
C LYS A 241 12.73 -23.59 -1.75
N ALA A 242 11.74 -24.43 -1.49
CA ALA A 242 10.37 -24.22 -1.96
C ALA A 242 9.81 -22.83 -1.58
N TYR A 243 8.95 -22.27 -2.42
CA TYR A 243 8.30 -20.97 -2.17
C TYR A 243 6.94 -20.87 -2.86
N TYR A 244 6.03 -20.06 -2.30
CA TYR A 244 4.75 -19.78 -2.94
C TYR A 244 4.86 -18.60 -3.90
N GLY A 245 4.32 -18.76 -5.11
CA GLY A 245 4.12 -17.69 -6.09
C GLY A 245 2.64 -17.48 -6.42
N ILE A 246 2.24 -16.24 -6.72
CA ILE A 246 0.93 -15.94 -7.31
C ILE A 246 1.03 -15.93 -8.83
N HIS A 247 0.05 -16.55 -9.48
CA HIS A 247 -0.17 -16.51 -10.93
C HIS A 247 -1.61 -16.05 -11.18
N THR A 248 -1.81 -15.07 -12.04
CA THR A 248 -3.10 -14.42 -12.33
C THR A 248 -3.34 -14.37 -13.82
#